data_AF-A0A4Z1BM21-F1
#
_entry.id   AF-A0A4Z1BM21-F1
#
_cell.length_a   1.000
_cell.length_b   1.000
_cell.length_c   1.000
_cell.angle_alpha   90.00
_cell.angle_beta   90.00
_cell.angle_gamma   90.00
#
_symmetry.space_group_name_H-M   'P 1'
#
loop_
_entity.id
_entity.type
_entity.pdbx_description
1 polymer ?
#
loop_
_entity_poly.entity_id
_entity_poly.type
_entity_poly.pdbx_seq_one_letter_code
_entity_poly.pdbx_strand_id
1 'polypeptide(L)'
;MVVIGGSNSLLRDGWVDQLKQLHPDPAGVLNLSIGAATTAMGLFRLLGASDLPPGSVIFWEYSLNESNYLAHGQTAELLMHHTSWLFEICARRQIRVLPVLLYNRAEAAGDEESPYRALLADLLARRGLAALDAQALWKRDFAHLPVAQLYRDNPHYATDTGFPAALARAALTRAASARVPRPDPSAFAGKDLRIVAPQNVAPVPFANRILSCDMFPLRQDLHVPLTGRLLACFLISSPSGPAISFRAGRDSRGPYSTRISSRESGPPRQLKHLLLWSPQSPPLVATGDLAVTLHASVRGRPIVQHTMAWSRRDEDAEPSSPAGPGGLIGVLAETDDQGGPPGLPS
;
A
#
# COMPACT_ATOMS: atom_id res chain seq x y z
N MET A 1 9.53 -15.31 7.53
CA MET A 1 8.39 -15.03 6.63
C MET A 1 8.06 -13.55 6.73
N VAL A 2 7.63 -12.93 5.64
CA VAL A 2 7.30 -11.49 5.60
C VAL A 2 5.88 -11.35 5.06
N VAL A 3 5.01 -10.65 5.79
CA VAL A 3 3.63 -10.38 5.34
C VAL A 3 3.52 -8.92 4.93
N ILE A 4 3.08 -8.68 3.70
CA ILE A 4 2.67 -7.37 3.23
C ILE A 4 1.20 -7.45 2.86
N GLY A 5 0.37 -6.68 3.53
CA GLY A 5 -1.06 -6.73 3.26
C GLY A 5 -1.89 -5.66 3.90
N GLY A 6 -3.20 -5.90 3.86
CA GLY A 6 -4.23 -4.98 4.30
C GLY A 6 -4.58 -5.09 5.78
N SER A 7 -5.78 -4.63 6.12
CA SER A 7 -6.27 -4.60 7.50
C SER A 7 -6.56 -5.99 8.07
N ASN A 8 -6.94 -6.97 7.26
CA ASN A 8 -7.10 -8.36 7.71
C ASN A 8 -5.80 -8.96 8.25
N SER A 9 -4.67 -8.51 7.72
CA SER A 9 -3.33 -8.90 8.17
C SER A 9 -2.89 -8.21 9.48
N LEU A 10 -3.70 -7.28 10.02
CA LEU A 10 -3.42 -6.53 11.26
C LEU A 10 -4.38 -6.83 12.41
N LEU A 11 -5.39 -7.68 12.19
CA LEU A 11 -6.38 -8.02 13.22
C LEU A 11 -5.72 -8.85 14.32
N ARG A 12 -6.01 -8.49 15.58
CA ARG A 12 -5.77 -9.37 16.73
C ARG A 12 -6.57 -10.64 16.55
N ASP A 13 -5.96 -11.79 16.83
CA ASP A 13 -6.53 -13.12 16.58
C ASP A 13 -6.88 -13.38 15.09
N GLY A 14 -6.42 -12.51 14.18
CA GLY A 14 -6.54 -12.66 12.73
C GLY A 14 -5.49 -13.62 12.16
N TRP A 15 -5.51 -13.80 10.84
CA TRP A 15 -4.75 -14.88 10.20
C TRP A 15 -3.22 -14.74 10.36
N VAL A 16 -2.68 -13.53 10.39
CA VAL A 16 -1.24 -13.32 10.64
C VAL A 16 -0.88 -13.54 12.09
N ASP A 17 -1.78 -13.21 13.02
CA ASP A 17 -1.57 -13.48 14.45
C ASP A 17 -1.57 -15.00 14.71
N GLN A 18 -2.52 -15.72 14.11
CA GLN A 18 -2.55 -17.18 14.09
C GLN A 18 -1.30 -17.77 13.42
N LEU A 19 -0.83 -17.17 12.32
CA LEU A 19 0.42 -17.60 11.66
C LEU A 19 1.63 -17.49 12.59
N LYS A 20 1.73 -16.40 13.36
CA LYS A 20 2.79 -16.22 14.36
C LYS A 20 2.75 -17.29 15.44
N GLN A 21 1.55 -17.64 15.92
CA GLN A 21 1.37 -18.69 16.93
C GLN A 21 1.75 -20.09 16.40
N LEU A 22 1.51 -20.34 15.11
CA LEU A 22 1.81 -21.62 14.46
C LEU A 22 3.28 -21.74 14.00
N HIS A 23 3.97 -20.61 13.77
CA HIS A 23 5.34 -20.62 13.27
C HIS A 23 6.31 -21.03 14.40
N PRO A 24 7.28 -21.93 14.14
CA PRO A 24 8.25 -22.39 15.16
C PRO A 24 9.05 -21.24 15.80
N ASP A 25 9.24 -20.16 15.06
CA ASP A 25 9.83 -18.90 15.52
C ASP A 25 8.85 -17.75 15.26
N PRO A 26 8.02 -17.35 16.24
CA PRO A 26 7.06 -16.27 16.05
C PRO A 26 7.70 -14.93 15.67
N ALA A 27 8.92 -14.64 16.14
CA ALA A 27 9.67 -13.44 15.80
C ALA A 27 10.14 -13.47 14.33
N GLY A 28 10.33 -14.67 13.77
CA GLY A 28 10.62 -14.91 12.36
C GLY A 28 9.46 -14.58 11.39
N VAL A 29 8.30 -14.14 11.88
CA VAL A 29 7.18 -13.64 11.05
C VAL A 29 7.10 -12.11 11.15
N LEU A 30 7.74 -11.45 10.19
CA LEU A 30 7.73 -9.99 10.07
C LEU A 30 6.44 -9.53 9.39
N ASN A 31 5.63 -8.71 10.09
CA ASN A 31 4.40 -8.15 9.52
C ASN A 31 4.61 -6.69 9.13
N LEU A 32 4.69 -6.43 7.82
CA LEU A 32 4.85 -5.12 7.20
C LEU A 32 3.52 -4.54 6.69
N SER A 33 2.39 -5.19 7.02
CA SER A 33 1.06 -4.80 6.55
C SER A 33 0.62 -3.43 7.04
N ILE A 34 -0.14 -2.73 6.21
CA ILE A 34 -0.75 -1.43 6.51
C ILE A 34 -2.22 -1.49 6.13
N GLY A 35 -3.10 -1.17 7.09
CA GLY A 35 -4.54 -1.15 6.87
C GLY A 35 -4.97 -0.06 5.90
N ALA A 36 -6.06 -0.31 5.17
CA ALA A 36 -6.64 0.63 4.21
C ALA A 36 -5.60 1.19 3.21
N ALA A 37 -4.73 0.31 2.69
CA ALA A 37 -3.66 0.69 1.76
C ALA A 37 -3.55 -0.30 0.59
N THR A 38 -2.78 0.06 -0.45
CA THR A 38 -2.55 -0.77 -1.64
C THR A 38 -1.13 -1.34 -1.67
N THR A 39 -0.78 -2.10 -2.72
CA THR A 39 0.60 -2.55 -2.93
C THR A 39 1.61 -1.41 -3.00
N ALA A 40 1.23 -0.18 -3.36
CA ALA A 40 2.14 0.97 -3.28
C ALA A 40 2.70 1.17 -1.87
N MET A 41 1.87 0.96 -0.83
CA MET A 41 2.32 1.00 0.56
C MET A 41 3.14 -0.23 0.95
N GLY A 42 2.79 -1.41 0.41
CA GLY A 42 3.62 -2.60 0.54
C GLY A 42 5.03 -2.40 0.00
N LEU A 43 5.15 -1.74 -1.16
CA LEU A 43 6.43 -1.33 -1.75
C LEU A 43 7.19 -0.36 -0.84
N PHE A 44 6.53 0.65 -0.28
CA PHE A 44 7.14 1.56 0.68
C PHE A 44 7.78 0.80 1.85
N ARG A 45 7.01 -0.12 2.46
CA ARG A 45 7.47 -0.91 3.59
C ARG A 45 8.57 -1.90 3.22
N LEU A 46 8.49 -2.51 2.04
CA LEU A 46 9.48 -3.47 1.55
C LEU A 46 10.82 -2.80 1.21
N LEU A 47 10.78 -1.64 0.56
CA LEU A 47 11.98 -0.89 0.18
C LEU A 47 12.65 -0.24 1.40
N GLY A 48 11.88 0.15 2.42
CA GLY A 48 12.40 0.67 3.68
C GLY A 48 12.85 -0.40 4.68
N ALA A 49 12.62 -1.69 4.42
CA ALA A 49 13.09 -2.77 5.28
C ALA A 49 14.55 -3.12 4.93
N SER A 50 15.48 -2.77 5.83
CA SER A 50 16.92 -3.05 5.69
C SER A 50 17.24 -4.54 5.78
N ASP A 51 16.54 -5.27 6.66
CA ASP A 51 16.94 -6.62 7.07
C ASP A 51 15.83 -7.65 6.85
N LEU A 52 15.60 -8.00 5.59
CA LEU A 52 14.77 -9.17 5.28
C LEU A 52 15.57 -10.44 5.59
N PRO A 53 15.03 -11.39 6.36
CA PRO A 53 15.72 -12.65 6.63
C PRO A 53 16.09 -13.37 5.32
N PRO A 54 17.30 -13.95 5.19
CA PRO A 54 17.68 -14.75 4.02
C PRO A 54 16.66 -15.86 3.76
N GLY A 55 16.35 -16.10 2.47
CA GLY A 55 15.37 -17.12 2.07
C GLY A 55 13.92 -16.79 2.43
N SER A 56 13.63 -15.54 2.82
CA SER A 56 12.27 -15.07 3.12
C SER A 56 11.27 -15.41 2.03
N VAL A 57 10.06 -15.74 2.48
CA VAL A 57 8.87 -15.78 1.64
C VAL A 57 8.03 -14.55 1.95
N ILE A 58 7.66 -13.80 0.92
CA ILE A 58 6.71 -12.70 1.01
C ILE A 58 5.29 -13.24 0.79
N PHE A 59 4.42 -13.02 1.76
CA PHE A 59 2.98 -13.19 1.61
C PHE A 59 2.39 -11.85 1.17
N TRP A 60 1.91 -11.80 -0.07
CA TRP A 60 1.28 -10.61 -0.64
C TRP A 60 -0.24 -10.72 -0.48
N GLU A 61 -0.83 -9.80 0.29
CA GLU A 61 -2.25 -9.77 0.63
C GLU A 61 -2.80 -8.35 0.41
N TYR A 62 -2.91 -7.93 -0.84
CA TYR A 62 -3.55 -6.64 -1.17
C TYR A 62 -4.71 -6.80 -2.16
N SER A 63 -5.09 -8.01 -2.54
CA SER A 63 -6.13 -8.23 -3.55
C SER A 63 -7.47 -7.59 -3.16
N LEU A 64 -7.88 -7.72 -1.89
CA LEU A 64 -9.10 -7.10 -1.37
C LEU A 64 -8.99 -5.57 -1.42
N ASN A 65 -7.86 -5.01 -0.99
CA ASN A 65 -7.64 -3.58 -1.00
C ASN A 65 -7.62 -3.00 -2.42
N GLU A 66 -6.97 -3.65 -3.37
CA GLU A 66 -6.92 -3.18 -4.76
C GLU A 66 -8.30 -3.23 -5.41
N SER A 67 -9.08 -4.28 -5.18
CA SER A 67 -10.50 -4.33 -5.56
C SER A 67 -11.30 -3.16 -4.97
N ASN A 68 -11.11 -2.84 -3.68
CA ASN A 68 -11.78 -1.70 -3.06
C ASN A 68 -11.33 -0.35 -3.66
N TYR A 69 -10.03 -0.14 -3.89
CA TYR A 69 -9.52 1.09 -4.50
C TYR A 69 -10.01 1.26 -5.94
N LEU A 70 -10.12 0.16 -6.71
CA LEU A 70 -10.71 0.16 -8.04
C LEU A 70 -12.18 0.59 -8.01
N ALA A 71 -12.98 0.03 -7.09
CA ALA A 71 -14.38 0.42 -6.91
C ALA A 71 -14.55 1.90 -6.52
N HIS A 72 -13.49 2.54 -5.98
CA HIS A 72 -13.47 3.96 -5.63
C HIS A 72 -12.69 4.82 -6.65
N GLY A 73 -12.60 4.37 -7.90
CA GLY A 73 -12.18 5.18 -9.04
C GLY A 73 -10.69 5.18 -9.34
N GLN A 74 -9.87 4.38 -8.65
CA GLN A 74 -8.51 4.10 -9.13
C GLN A 74 -8.56 3.19 -10.35
N THR A 75 -7.58 3.26 -11.24
CA THR A 75 -7.57 2.41 -12.43
C THR A 75 -6.87 1.08 -12.16
N ALA A 76 -7.32 0.03 -12.83
CA ALA A 76 -6.74 -1.30 -12.66
C ALA A 76 -5.29 -1.35 -13.13
N GLU A 77 -4.94 -0.60 -14.18
CA GLU A 77 -3.59 -0.51 -14.73
C GLU A 77 -2.60 0.04 -13.70
N LEU A 78 -2.99 1.07 -12.96
CA LEU A 78 -2.15 1.64 -11.90
C LEU A 78 -1.90 0.62 -10.79
N LEU A 79 -2.96 -0.07 -10.34
CA LEU A 79 -2.89 -1.04 -9.25
C LEU A 79 -2.02 -2.25 -9.68
N MET A 80 -2.25 -2.75 -10.89
CA MET A 80 -1.46 -3.80 -11.53
C MET A 80 0.01 -3.41 -11.72
N HIS A 81 0.29 -2.14 -12.03
CA HIS A 81 1.66 -1.66 -12.19
C HIS A 81 2.44 -1.71 -10.87
N HIS A 82 1.85 -1.28 -9.75
CA HIS A 82 2.49 -1.43 -8.43
C HIS A 82 2.68 -2.90 -8.04
N THR A 83 1.67 -3.74 -8.28
CA THR A 83 1.79 -5.19 -8.03
C THR A 83 2.88 -5.84 -8.90
N SER A 84 3.00 -5.43 -10.16
CA SER A 84 4.06 -5.90 -11.06
C SER A 84 5.44 -5.46 -10.61
N TRP A 85 5.60 -4.22 -10.17
CA TRP A 85 6.84 -3.71 -9.58
C TRP A 85 7.26 -4.51 -8.35
N LEU A 86 6.31 -4.86 -7.49
CA LEU A 86 6.60 -5.67 -6.30
C LEU A 86 7.13 -7.05 -6.67
N PHE A 87 6.48 -7.73 -7.63
CA PHE A 87 6.93 -9.02 -8.11
C PHE A 87 8.27 -8.93 -8.83
N GLU A 88 8.52 -7.85 -9.57
CA GLU A 88 9.80 -7.60 -10.22
C GLU A 88 10.94 -7.40 -9.20
N ILE A 89 10.71 -6.63 -8.14
CA ILE A 89 11.68 -6.49 -7.03
C ILE A 89 11.96 -7.84 -6.39
N CYS A 90 10.92 -8.64 -6.13
CA CYS A 90 11.09 -9.99 -5.58
C CYS A 90 11.88 -10.89 -6.53
N ALA A 91 11.62 -10.83 -7.84
CA ALA A 91 12.36 -11.59 -8.84
C ALA A 91 13.85 -11.22 -8.84
N ARG A 92 14.17 -9.92 -8.85
CA ARG A 92 15.55 -9.42 -8.83
C ARG A 92 16.29 -9.81 -7.55
N ARG A 93 15.60 -9.77 -6.41
CA ARG A 93 16.16 -10.14 -5.09
C ARG A 93 16.08 -11.64 -4.79
N GLN A 94 15.62 -12.47 -5.74
CA GLN A 94 15.41 -13.92 -5.56
C GLN A 94 14.52 -14.27 -4.35
N ILE A 95 13.53 -13.44 -4.07
CA ILE A 95 12.57 -13.61 -2.99
C ILE A 95 11.36 -14.39 -3.49
N ARG A 96 10.96 -15.42 -2.75
CA ARG A 96 9.76 -16.22 -3.05
C ARG A 96 8.52 -15.45 -2.63
N VAL A 97 7.46 -15.56 -3.43
CA VAL A 97 6.17 -14.92 -3.17
C VAL A 97 5.05 -15.95 -3.12
N LEU A 98 4.17 -15.81 -2.13
CA LEU A 98 2.88 -16.48 -2.07
C LEU A 98 1.77 -15.42 -2.05
N PRO A 99 1.04 -15.22 -3.15
CA PRO A 99 -0.18 -14.42 -3.14
C PRO A 99 -1.21 -15.07 -2.22
N VAL A 100 -1.77 -14.30 -1.29
CA VAL A 100 -2.89 -14.69 -0.42
C VAL A 100 -4.08 -13.83 -0.83
N LEU A 101 -5.07 -14.44 -1.49
CA LEU A 101 -6.20 -13.72 -2.05
C LEU A 101 -7.34 -13.68 -1.05
N LEU A 102 -7.61 -12.48 -0.53
CA LEU A 102 -8.74 -12.20 0.34
C LEU A 102 -9.86 -11.50 -0.44
N TYR A 103 -11.08 -11.60 0.09
CA TYR A 103 -12.33 -11.12 -0.51
C TYR A 103 -13.14 -10.36 0.52
N ASN A 104 -13.80 -9.27 0.11
CA ASN A 104 -14.79 -8.63 0.97
C ASN A 104 -16.06 -9.52 1.05
N ARG A 105 -16.95 -9.25 2.01
CA ARG A 105 -18.16 -10.07 2.23
C ARG A 105 -19.09 -10.08 1.02
N ALA A 106 -19.30 -8.92 0.38
CA ALA A 106 -20.16 -8.78 -0.78
C ALA A 106 -19.68 -9.64 -1.98
N GLU A 107 -18.39 -9.58 -2.29
CA GLU A 107 -17.76 -10.41 -3.33
C GLU A 107 -17.79 -11.89 -2.98
N ALA A 108 -17.54 -12.22 -1.71
CA ALA A 108 -17.66 -13.58 -1.19
C ALA A 108 -19.07 -14.17 -1.31
N ALA A 109 -20.11 -13.34 -1.14
CA ALA A 109 -21.52 -13.69 -1.28
C ALA A 109 -22.01 -13.73 -2.74
N GLY A 110 -21.25 -13.14 -3.67
CA GLY A 110 -21.67 -12.96 -5.07
C GLY A 110 -22.53 -11.72 -5.30
N ASP A 111 -22.60 -10.80 -4.34
CA ASP A 111 -23.32 -9.52 -4.46
C ASP A 111 -22.53 -8.50 -5.28
N GLU A 112 -21.20 -8.64 -5.34
CA GLU A 112 -20.28 -7.79 -6.11
C GLU A 112 -19.30 -8.63 -6.92
N GLU A 113 -19.01 -8.20 -8.15
CA GLU A 113 -17.93 -8.75 -8.95
C GLU A 113 -16.83 -7.70 -9.12
N SER A 114 -15.58 -8.08 -8.89
CA SER A 114 -14.44 -7.18 -9.07
C SER A 114 -13.70 -7.52 -10.37
N PRO A 115 -13.70 -6.64 -11.40
CA PRO A 115 -12.97 -6.88 -12.65
C PRO A 115 -11.45 -6.98 -12.44
N TYR A 116 -10.95 -6.50 -11.30
CA TYR A 116 -9.59 -6.67 -10.85
C TYR A 116 -9.14 -8.14 -10.77
N ARG A 117 -10.06 -9.08 -10.45
CA ARG A 117 -9.73 -10.49 -10.21
C ARG A 117 -9.20 -11.20 -11.45
N ALA A 118 -9.81 -10.95 -12.60
CA ALA A 118 -9.37 -11.53 -13.87
C ALA A 118 -7.96 -11.02 -14.23
N LEU A 119 -7.74 -9.71 -14.12
CA LEU A 119 -6.44 -9.09 -14.39
C LEU A 119 -5.33 -9.61 -13.45
N LEU A 120 -5.66 -9.78 -12.17
CA LEU A 120 -4.75 -10.36 -11.20
C LEU A 120 -4.43 -11.83 -11.52
N ALA A 121 -5.44 -12.65 -11.85
CA ALA A 121 -5.23 -14.05 -12.22
C ALA A 121 -4.28 -14.18 -13.41
N ASP A 122 -4.46 -13.36 -14.44
CA ASP A 122 -3.57 -13.31 -15.61
C ASP A 122 -2.15 -12.87 -15.23
N LEU A 123 -2.01 -11.86 -14.37
CA LEU A 123 -0.70 -11.42 -13.87
C LEU A 123 -0.01 -12.54 -13.10
N LEU A 124 -0.68 -13.20 -12.17
CA LEU A 124 -0.11 -14.30 -11.39
C LEU A 124 0.34 -15.45 -12.30
N ALA A 125 -0.48 -15.81 -13.30
CA ALA A 125 -0.14 -16.83 -14.28
C ALA A 125 1.13 -16.46 -15.09
N ARG A 126 1.20 -15.24 -15.63
CA ARG A 126 2.40 -14.75 -16.35
C ARG A 126 3.65 -14.77 -15.47
N ARG A 127 3.49 -14.41 -14.19
CA ARG A 127 4.58 -14.41 -13.19
C ARG A 127 4.90 -15.79 -12.62
N GLY A 128 4.17 -16.83 -13.01
CA GLY A 128 4.41 -18.21 -12.56
C GLY A 128 4.09 -18.44 -11.07
N LEU A 129 3.14 -17.67 -10.53
CA LEU A 129 2.75 -17.70 -9.13
C LEU A 129 1.43 -18.46 -8.95
N ALA A 130 1.38 -19.33 -7.94
CA ALA A 130 0.15 -19.95 -7.48
C ALA A 130 -0.35 -19.21 -6.25
N ALA A 131 -1.64 -18.88 -6.23
CA ALA A 131 -2.28 -18.23 -5.10
C ALA A 131 -2.79 -19.21 -4.04
N LEU A 132 -2.81 -18.76 -2.79
CA LEU A 132 -3.70 -19.27 -1.76
C LEU A 132 -5.00 -18.46 -1.80
N ASP A 133 -6.08 -19.10 -2.25
CA ASP A 133 -7.39 -18.48 -2.39
C ASP A 133 -8.24 -18.73 -1.13
N ALA A 134 -8.59 -17.66 -0.42
CA ALA A 134 -9.38 -17.73 0.81
C ALA A 134 -10.83 -18.17 0.55
N GLN A 135 -11.42 -17.82 -0.59
CA GLN A 135 -12.76 -18.24 -0.95
C GLN A 135 -12.79 -19.75 -1.28
N ALA A 136 -11.77 -20.26 -1.98
CA ALA A 136 -11.64 -21.69 -2.21
C ALA A 136 -11.45 -22.48 -0.91
N LEU A 137 -10.64 -21.94 0.02
CA LEU A 137 -10.46 -22.53 1.35
C LEU A 137 -11.78 -22.59 2.14
N TRP A 138 -12.52 -21.49 2.14
CA TRP A 138 -13.83 -21.45 2.78
C TRP A 138 -14.79 -22.47 2.17
N LYS A 139 -14.97 -22.47 0.83
CA LYS A 139 -15.88 -23.41 0.16
C LYS A 139 -15.57 -24.88 0.47
N ARG A 140 -14.29 -25.20 0.73
CA ARG A 140 -13.87 -26.55 1.09
C ARG A 140 -14.13 -26.89 2.56
N ASP A 141 -13.74 -26.02 3.49
CA ASP A 141 -13.63 -26.38 4.91
C ASP A 141 -14.71 -25.73 5.80
N PHE A 142 -15.34 -24.65 5.33
CA PHE A 142 -16.26 -23.80 6.09
C PHE A 142 -17.60 -23.56 5.36
N ALA A 143 -17.95 -24.37 4.36
CA ALA A 143 -19.22 -24.24 3.61
C ALA A 143 -20.48 -24.42 4.49
N HIS A 144 -20.31 -25.02 5.69
CA HIS A 144 -21.37 -25.14 6.69
C HIS A 144 -21.70 -23.80 7.39
N LEU A 145 -20.82 -22.80 7.31
CA LEU A 145 -21.06 -21.46 7.86
C LEU A 145 -21.66 -20.54 6.79
N PRO A 146 -22.73 -19.79 7.12
CA PRO A 146 -23.21 -18.70 6.27
C PRO A 146 -22.11 -17.65 6.05
N VAL A 147 -22.08 -17.04 4.86
CA VAL A 147 -21.11 -15.98 4.50
C VAL A 147 -21.03 -14.91 5.58
N ALA A 148 -22.18 -14.44 6.06
CA ALA A 148 -22.24 -13.38 7.05
C ALA A 148 -21.54 -13.70 8.37
N GLN A 149 -21.43 -14.98 8.76
CA GLN A 149 -20.73 -15.37 9.98
C GLN A 149 -19.21 -15.34 9.83
N LEU A 150 -18.69 -15.49 8.61
CA LEU A 150 -17.24 -15.43 8.35
C LEU A 150 -16.67 -14.01 8.38
N TYR A 151 -17.52 -13.00 8.51
CA TYR A 151 -17.15 -11.60 8.40
C TYR A 151 -17.71 -10.82 9.60
N ARG A 152 -16.86 -9.99 10.22
CA ARG A 152 -17.29 -9.03 11.24
C ARG A 152 -18.02 -7.85 10.59
N ASP A 153 -17.48 -7.39 9.47
CA ASP A 153 -17.98 -6.31 8.65
C ASP A 153 -17.60 -6.59 7.19
N ASN A 154 -17.99 -5.73 6.23
CA ASN A 154 -17.75 -6.04 4.81
C ASN A 154 -16.27 -6.32 4.47
N PRO A 155 -15.29 -5.50 4.89
CA PRO A 155 -13.88 -5.77 4.59
C PRO A 155 -13.17 -6.76 5.54
N HIS A 156 -13.67 -7.05 6.74
CA HIS A 156 -12.93 -7.82 7.75
C HIS A 156 -13.55 -9.18 8.08
N TYR A 157 -12.72 -10.22 8.05
CA TYR A 157 -13.09 -11.55 8.53
C TYR A 157 -13.39 -11.55 10.04
N ALA A 158 -14.33 -12.39 10.44
CA ALA A 158 -14.60 -12.69 11.84
C ALA A 158 -13.47 -13.56 12.41
N THR A 159 -12.99 -13.22 13.60
CA THR A 159 -11.79 -13.84 14.20
C THR A 159 -12.08 -15.08 15.04
N ASP A 160 -13.35 -15.35 15.34
CA ASP A 160 -13.85 -16.40 16.24
C ASP A 160 -14.42 -17.62 15.52
N THR A 161 -14.33 -17.68 14.19
CA THR A 161 -14.90 -18.77 13.37
C THR A 161 -13.94 -19.94 13.13
N GLY A 162 -12.68 -19.81 13.53
CA GLY A 162 -11.60 -20.75 13.18
C GLY A 162 -11.06 -20.62 11.75
N PHE A 163 -11.74 -19.85 10.89
CA PHE A 163 -11.28 -19.58 9.51
C PHE A 163 -9.89 -18.91 9.45
N PRO A 164 -9.58 -17.87 10.27
CA PRO A 164 -8.24 -17.28 10.26
C PRO A 164 -7.13 -18.27 10.61
N ALA A 165 -7.38 -19.19 11.54
CA ALA A 165 -6.42 -20.22 11.93
C ALA A 165 -6.21 -21.25 10.80
N ALA A 166 -7.28 -21.61 10.08
CA ALA A 166 -7.17 -22.48 8.90
C ALA A 166 -6.41 -21.80 7.75
N LEU A 167 -6.67 -20.51 7.49
CA LEU A 167 -5.95 -19.72 6.51
C LEU A 167 -4.46 -19.63 6.85
N ALA A 168 -4.13 -19.39 8.12
CA ALA A 168 -2.76 -19.37 8.61
C ALA A 168 -2.03 -20.70 8.40
N ARG A 169 -2.65 -21.84 8.73
CA ARG A 169 -2.11 -23.18 8.49
C ARG A 169 -1.89 -23.44 6.99
N ALA A 170 -2.85 -23.05 6.15
CA ALA A 170 -2.75 -23.19 4.71
C ALA A 170 -1.60 -22.33 4.15
N ALA A 171 -1.45 -21.09 4.62
CA ALA A 171 -0.35 -20.20 4.22
C ALA A 171 1.01 -20.76 4.64
N LEU A 172 1.15 -21.19 5.89
CA LEU A 172 2.37 -21.83 6.40
C LEU A 172 2.77 -23.05 5.57
N THR A 173 1.80 -23.92 5.24
CA THR A 173 2.03 -25.11 4.42
C THR A 173 2.42 -24.74 2.99
N ARG A 174 1.71 -23.79 2.37
CA ARG A 174 1.95 -23.36 0.98
C ARG A 174 3.24 -22.55 0.83
N ALA A 175 3.76 -21.96 1.89
CA ALA A 175 5.02 -21.21 1.88
C ALA A 175 6.20 -22.05 1.34
N ALA A 176 6.21 -23.36 1.63
CA ALA A 176 7.24 -24.28 1.11
C ALA A 176 7.23 -24.37 -0.43
N SER A 177 6.05 -24.21 -1.04
CA SER A 177 5.84 -24.23 -2.50
C SER A 177 5.86 -22.85 -3.16
N ALA A 178 6.06 -21.77 -2.39
CA ALA A 178 6.15 -20.41 -2.92
C ALA A 178 7.31 -20.29 -3.91
N ARG A 179 7.12 -19.48 -4.96
CA ARG A 179 8.09 -19.36 -6.06
C ARG A 179 8.62 -17.95 -6.17
N VAL A 180 9.84 -17.82 -6.65
CA VAL A 180 10.36 -16.53 -7.12
C VAL A 180 9.52 -16.15 -8.35
N PRO A 181 8.93 -14.94 -8.41
CA PRO A 181 8.19 -14.50 -9.59
C PRO A 181 9.09 -14.50 -10.83
N ARG A 182 8.53 -14.82 -12.00
CA ARG A 182 9.25 -14.65 -13.26
C ARG A 182 9.48 -13.15 -13.53
N PRO A 183 10.73 -12.74 -13.87
CA PRO A 183 11.02 -11.36 -14.21
C PRO A 183 10.29 -10.96 -15.49
N ASP A 184 10.04 -9.66 -15.66
CA ASP A 184 9.49 -9.09 -16.90
C ASP A 184 10.44 -8.01 -17.42
N PRO A 185 11.53 -8.42 -18.09
CA PRO A 185 12.53 -7.48 -18.57
C PRO A 185 11.95 -6.51 -19.61
N SER A 186 10.89 -6.89 -20.33
CA SER A 186 10.28 -6.02 -21.33
C SER A 186 9.66 -4.75 -20.73
N ALA A 187 9.11 -4.85 -19.52
CA ALA A 187 8.48 -3.74 -18.82
C ALA A 187 9.45 -2.95 -17.92
N PHE A 188 10.46 -3.64 -17.35
CA PHE A 188 11.27 -3.10 -16.25
C PHE A 188 12.78 -3.03 -16.51
N ALA A 189 13.29 -3.46 -17.68
CA ALA A 189 14.72 -3.38 -17.98
C ALA A 189 15.24 -1.93 -17.91
N GLY A 190 16.41 -1.75 -17.30
CA GLY A 190 17.06 -0.44 -17.16
C GLY A 190 16.32 0.52 -16.21
N LYS A 191 15.35 0.05 -15.44
CA LYS A 191 14.57 0.84 -14.49
C LYS A 191 14.77 0.33 -13.08
N ASP A 192 14.71 1.23 -12.13
CA ASP A 192 14.72 0.96 -10.70
C ASP A 192 13.53 1.65 -10.02
N LEU A 193 13.17 1.20 -8.82
CA LEU A 193 12.08 1.76 -8.04
C LEU A 193 12.61 2.27 -6.70
N ARG A 194 12.42 3.56 -6.44
CA ARG A 194 13.01 4.23 -5.28
C ARG A 194 11.99 5.02 -4.50
N ILE A 195 12.23 5.12 -3.19
CA ILE A 195 11.60 6.12 -2.34
C ILE A 195 12.56 7.29 -2.27
N VAL A 196 12.09 8.49 -2.63
CA VAL A 196 12.90 9.71 -2.58
C VAL A 196 12.25 10.68 -1.60
N ALA A 197 13.07 11.23 -0.70
CA ALA A 197 12.64 12.16 0.33
C ALA A 197 12.95 13.62 -0.08
N PRO A 198 12.20 14.60 0.44
CA PRO A 198 12.56 16.00 0.34
C PRO A 198 13.95 16.31 0.93
N GLN A 199 14.60 17.36 0.42
CA GLN A 199 15.93 17.79 0.91
C GLN A 199 15.99 19.24 1.39
N ASN A 200 14.98 20.05 1.09
CA ASN A 200 14.99 21.48 1.45
C ASN A 200 14.46 21.76 2.87
N VAL A 201 14.08 20.74 3.63
CA VAL A 201 13.51 20.86 4.99
C VAL A 201 14.06 19.75 5.87
N ALA A 202 14.37 20.07 7.13
CA ALA A 202 14.74 19.05 8.11
C ALA A 202 13.54 18.13 8.44
N PRO A 203 13.73 16.79 8.45
CA PRO A 203 12.68 15.89 8.87
C PRO A 203 12.41 16.01 10.37
N VAL A 204 11.20 15.63 10.77
CA VAL A 204 10.84 15.34 12.16
C VAL A 204 10.52 13.86 12.30
N PRO A 205 10.94 13.20 13.39
CA PRO A 205 10.63 11.79 13.59
C PRO A 205 9.12 11.59 13.81
N PHE A 206 8.57 10.58 13.16
CA PHE A 206 7.23 10.08 13.40
C PHE A 206 7.30 8.60 13.77
N ALA A 207 6.69 8.25 14.90
CA ALA A 207 6.61 6.87 15.36
C ALA A 207 5.21 6.52 15.85
N ASN A 208 4.77 5.31 15.52
CA ASN A 208 3.62 4.65 16.11
C ASN A 208 3.90 3.15 16.22
N ARG A 209 2.90 2.36 16.66
CA ARG A 209 3.05 0.90 16.82
C ARG A 209 3.38 0.12 15.54
N ILE A 210 3.21 0.73 14.36
CA ILE A 210 3.33 0.09 13.04
C ILE A 210 4.61 0.56 12.31
N LEU A 211 5.00 1.83 12.47
CA LEU A 211 6.06 2.49 11.71
C LEU A 211 6.85 3.44 12.59
N SER A 212 8.16 3.50 12.37
CA SER A 212 9.01 4.64 12.70
C SER A 212 9.63 5.15 11.40
N CYS A 213 9.51 6.45 11.12
CA CYS A 213 10.07 7.06 9.92
C CYS A 213 10.33 8.56 10.13
N ASP A 214 11.09 9.13 9.21
CA ASP A 214 11.19 10.57 9.05
C ASP A 214 9.96 11.12 8.32
N MET A 215 9.50 12.29 8.77
CA MET A 215 8.38 13.02 8.19
C MET A 215 8.78 14.47 7.93
N PHE A 216 8.53 14.96 6.73
CA PHE A 216 8.78 16.32 6.28
C PHE A 216 7.49 17.13 6.44
N PRO A 217 7.41 18.06 7.41
CA PRO A 217 6.16 18.76 7.71
C PRO A 217 5.64 19.57 6.52
N LEU A 218 4.34 19.45 6.24
CA LEU A 218 3.68 20.27 5.21
C LEU A 218 3.35 21.66 5.77
N ARG A 219 4.39 22.47 5.99
CA ARG A 219 4.30 23.88 6.41
C ARG A 219 4.80 24.87 5.36
N GLN A 220 5.56 24.37 4.39
CA GLN A 220 6.10 25.11 3.25
C GLN A 220 6.25 24.15 2.07
N ASP A 221 6.52 24.70 0.88
CA ASP A 221 6.79 23.91 -0.31
C ASP A 221 8.01 23.00 -0.09
N LEU A 222 7.90 21.76 -0.58
CA LEU A 222 8.95 20.75 -0.48
C LEU A 222 9.58 20.51 -1.86
N HIS A 223 10.89 20.26 -1.89
CA HIS A 223 11.64 19.93 -3.08
C HIS A 223 12.27 18.56 -2.94
N VAL A 224 11.97 17.69 -3.90
CA VAL A 224 12.46 16.31 -3.96
C VAL A 224 13.37 16.20 -5.18
N PRO A 225 14.67 15.88 -5.00
CA PRO A 225 15.59 15.74 -6.11
C PRO A 225 15.30 14.45 -6.88
N LEU A 226 14.59 14.57 -7.99
CA LEU A 226 14.06 13.42 -8.72
C LEU A 226 14.31 13.54 -10.22
N THR A 227 14.91 12.50 -10.77
CA THR A 227 14.90 12.22 -12.21
C THR A 227 14.19 10.89 -12.44
N GLY A 228 12.98 10.93 -12.98
CA GLY A 228 12.16 9.74 -13.15
C GLY A 228 10.66 10.02 -13.14
N ARG A 229 9.87 8.94 -13.09
CA ARG A 229 8.41 8.94 -13.17
C ARG A 229 7.81 8.84 -11.77
N LEU A 230 7.04 9.83 -11.35
CA LEU A 230 6.34 9.86 -10.08
C LEU A 230 5.12 8.93 -10.11
N LEU A 231 5.09 7.93 -9.21
CA LEU A 231 4.03 6.92 -9.17
C LEU A 231 3.08 7.10 -7.99
N ALA A 232 3.63 7.35 -6.81
CA ALA A 232 2.88 7.49 -5.57
C ALA A 232 3.58 8.43 -4.59
N CYS A 233 2.86 8.82 -3.55
CA CYS A 233 3.37 9.64 -2.45
C CYS A 233 2.89 9.07 -1.12
N PHE A 234 3.75 9.05 -0.10
CA PHE A 234 3.47 8.54 1.24
C PHE A 234 3.45 9.69 2.24
N LEU A 235 2.41 9.76 3.07
CA LEU A 235 2.17 10.89 3.94
C LEU A 235 1.63 10.44 5.29
N ILE A 236 1.95 11.22 6.31
CA ILE A 236 1.22 11.23 7.57
C ILE A 236 0.12 12.29 7.44
N SER A 237 -1.10 11.84 7.19
CA SER A 237 -2.27 12.69 7.04
C SER A 237 -2.87 13.07 8.39
N SER A 238 -3.46 14.27 8.47
CA SER A 238 -4.23 14.75 9.63
C SER A 238 -5.54 15.40 9.18
N PRO A 239 -6.53 15.62 10.06
CA PRO A 239 -7.77 16.32 9.69
C PRO A 239 -7.55 17.73 9.14
N SER A 240 -6.44 18.38 9.52
CA SER A 240 -6.06 19.75 9.14
C SER A 240 -5.00 19.82 8.03
N GLY A 241 -4.68 18.71 7.36
CA GLY A 241 -3.69 18.70 6.27
C GLY A 241 -4.02 19.67 5.13
N PRO A 242 -3.03 20.31 4.49
CA PRO A 242 -3.29 21.18 3.33
C PRO A 242 -3.67 20.35 2.10
N ALA A 243 -4.17 20.99 1.05
CA ALA A 243 -4.13 20.37 -0.27
C ALA A 243 -2.72 20.53 -0.86
N ILE A 244 -2.25 19.56 -1.65
CA ILE A 244 -0.91 19.60 -2.27
C ILE A 244 -0.96 19.36 -3.77
N SER A 245 -0.08 20.01 -4.53
CA SER A 245 0.15 19.71 -5.94
C SER A 245 1.60 19.31 -6.17
N PHE A 246 1.83 18.50 -7.19
CA PHE A 246 3.17 18.11 -7.65
C PHE A 246 3.47 18.84 -8.95
N ARG A 247 4.68 19.40 -9.08
CA ARG A 247 5.12 20.13 -10.27
C ARG A 247 6.49 19.66 -10.71
N ALA A 248 6.63 19.40 -12.00
CA ALA A 248 7.90 19.05 -12.64
C ALA A 248 8.00 19.81 -13.96
N GLY A 249 8.92 20.78 -14.04
CA GLY A 249 9.00 21.69 -15.17
C GLY A 249 7.68 22.43 -15.42
N ARG A 250 7.05 22.18 -16.58
CA ARG A 250 5.77 22.81 -16.97
C ARG A 250 4.55 21.96 -16.57
N ASP A 251 4.75 20.71 -16.21
CA ASP A 251 3.69 19.78 -15.90
C ASP A 251 3.31 19.85 -14.42
N SER A 252 2.04 19.58 -14.13
CA SER A 252 1.54 19.54 -12.75
C SER A 252 0.45 18.49 -12.54
N ARG A 253 0.30 18.06 -11.30
CA ARG A 253 -0.73 17.12 -10.83
C ARG A 253 -1.32 17.62 -9.51
N GLY A 254 -2.63 17.51 -9.37
CA GLY A 254 -3.36 17.97 -8.19
C GLY A 254 -4.20 19.23 -8.45
N PRO A 255 -4.66 19.91 -7.39
CA PRO A 255 -4.36 19.65 -5.99
C PRO A 255 -5.04 18.39 -5.46
N TYR A 256 -4.35 17.63 -4.60
CA TYR A 256 -4.85 16.47 -3.87
C TYR A 256 -5.10 16.83 -2.41
N SER A 257 -6.14 16.26 -1.81
CA SER A 257 -6.32 16.35 -0.36
C SER A 257 -5.27 15.51 0.37
N THR A 258 -4.70 16.04 1.45
CA THR A 258 -3.90 15.28 2.43
C THR A 258 -4.67 15.00 3.72
N ARG A 259 -5.98 15.27 3.75
CA ARG A 259 -6.78 15.15 4.97
C ARG A 259 -7.35 13.76 5.18
N ILE A 260 -7.54 13.41 6.45
CA ILE A 260 -8.40 12.30 6.90
C ILE A 260 -9.70 12.84 7.49
N SER A 261 -10.73 12.00 7.54
CA SER A 261 -12.01 12.40 8.12
C SER A 261 -11.88 12.55 9.63
N SER A 262 -12.39 13.65 10.20
CA SER A 262 -12.53 13.82 11.65
C SER A 262 -13.50 12.83 12.29
N ARG A 263 -14.34 12.17 11.47
CA ARG A 263 -15.28 11.13 11.90
C ARG A 263 -14.70 9.72 11.82
N GLU A 264 -13.54 9.55 11.20
CA GLU A 264 -12.87 8.24 11.14
C GLU A 264 -12.33 7.91 12.53
N SER A 265 -12.78 6.78 13.10
CA SER A 265 -12.23 6.28 14.35
C SER A 265 -10.76 5.95 14.16
N GLY A 266 -9.86 6.55 14.95
CA GLY A 266 -8.43 6.27 14.84
C GLY A 266 -7.56 7.36 15.44
N PRO A 267 -6.23 7.23 15.31
CA PRO A 267 -5.32 8.28 15.73
C PRO A 267 -5.50 9.54 14.87
N PRO A 268 -5.23 10.73 15.43
CA PRO A 268 -5.37 12.01 14.71
C PRO A 268 -4.35 12.21 13.58
N ARG A 269 -3.35 11.33 13.50
CA ARG A 269 -2.38 11.25 12.42
C ARG A 269 -2.31 9.83 11.91
N GLN A 270 -2.45 9.66 10.60
CA GLN A 270 -2.53 8.35 9.97
C GLN A 270 -1.59 8.27 8.78
N LEU A 271 -0.91 7.13 8.63
CA LEU A 271 -0.17 6.83 7.42
C LEU A 271 -1.17 6.62 6.27
N LYS A 272 -1.01 7.40 5.20
CA LYS A 272 -1.81 7.30 3.97
C LYS A 272 -0.88 7.39 2.77
N HIS A 273 -1.44 7.18 1.59
CA HIS A 273 -0.73 7.38 0.33
C HIS A 273 -1.66 7.99 -0.72
N LEU A 274 -1.05 8.67 -1.69
CA LEU A 274 -1.70 9.15 -2.90
C LEU A 274 -1.12 8.39 -4.09
N LEU A 275 -2.00 7.98 -5.01
CA LEU A 275 -1.67 7.31 -6.26
C LEU A 275 -1.72 8.36 -7.39
N LEU A 276 -0.58 8.66 -8.00
CA LEU A 276 -0.38 9.95 -8.69
C LEU A 276 -0.46 9.88 -10.22
N TRP A 277 -0.99 8.79 -10.77
CA TRP A 277 -1.14 8.64 -12.22
C TRP A 277 -2.38 7.82 -12.60
N SER A 278 -2.70 7.79 -13.88
CA SER A 278 -3.66 6.88 -14.50
C SER A 278 -3.35 6.77 -16.00
N PRO A 279 -3.95 5.83 -16.75
CA PRO A 279 -3.79 5.78 -18.21
C PRO A 279 -4.18 7.10 -18.90
N GLN A 280 -5.20 7.79 -18.41
CA GLN A 280 -5.64 9.10 -18.94
C GLN A 280 -4.78 10.26 -18.43
N SER A 281 -3.94 10.03 -17.42
CA SER A 281 -3.10 11.01 -16.77
C SER A 281 -1.75 10.38 -16.46
N PRO A 282 -0.85 10.24 -17.47
CA PRO A 282 0.40 9.50 -17.30
C PRO A 282 1.25 10.06 -16.15
N PRO A 283 2.19 9.27 -15.60
CA PRO A 283 3.06 9.70 -14.52
C PRO A 283 3.74 11.03 -14.82
N LEU A 284 3.81 11.90 -13.83
CA LEU A 284 4.58 13.13 -13.91
C LEU A 284 6.07 12.75 -14.01
N VAL A 285 6.76 13.26 -15.03
CA VAL A 285 8.18 13.01 -15.24
C VAL A 285 8.97 14.19 -14.69
N ALA A 286 9.82 13.95 -13.70
CA ALA A 286 10.71 14.95 -13.13
C ALA A 286 12.12 14.81 -13.71
N THR A 287 12.80 15.94 -13.85
CA THR A 287 14.19 16.02 -14.32
C THR A 287 14.97 16.91 -13.35
N GLY A 288 15.65 16.29 -12.40
CA GLY A 288 16.43 16.96 -11.36
C GLY A 288 15.63 17.41 -10.14
N ASP A 289 14.40 17.92 -10.29
CA ASP A 289 13.59 18.41 -9.17
C ASP A 289 12.09 18.15 -9.37
N LEU A 290 11.43 17.82 -8.26
CA LEU A 290 9.99 17.71 -8.12
C LEU A 290 9.55 18.62 -6.96
N ALA A 291 8.79 19.67 -7.29
CA ALA A 291 8.21 20.56 -6.29
C ALA A 291 6.85 20.02 -5.80
N VAL A 292 6.67 20.03 -4.48
CA VAL A 292 5.40 19.75 -3.80
C VAL A 292 4.88 21.06 -3.21
N THR A 293 3.90 21.66 -3.89
CA THR A 293 3.35 22.97 -3.51
C THR A 293 2.14 22.80 -2.61
N LEU A 294 2.09 23.59 -1.54
CA LEU A 294 0.99 23.59 -0.58
C LEU A 294 -0.07 24.62 -0.98
N HIS A 295 -1.32 24.25 -0.83
CA HIS A 295 -2.46 25.12 -1.06
C HIS A 295 -3.25 25.28 0.23
N ALA A 296 -3.07 26.42 0.89
CA ALA A 296 -3.83 26.80 2.09
C ALA A 296 -5.32 27.00 1.77
N SER A 297 -5.60 27.56 0.59
CA SER A 297 -6.94 27.63 0.01
C SER A 297 -6.86 27.20 -1.46
N VAL A 298 -7.84 26.41 -1.89
CA VAL A 298 -7.99 25.97 -3.27
C VAL A 298 -9.25 26.62 -3.85
N ARG A 299 -9.15 27.23 -5.05
CA ARG A 299 -10.29 27.85 -5.75
C ARG A 299 -11.40 26.85 -6.17
N GLY A 300 -11.33 25.61 -5.70
CA GLY A 300 -12.26 24.51 -5.97
C GLY A 300 -12.06 23.36 -4.98
N ARG A 301 -12.70 22.21 -5.22
CA ARG A 301 -12.49 21.02 -4.40
C ARG A 301 -11.23 20.28 -4.88
N PRO A 302 -10.28 19.92 -3.99
CA PRO A 302 -9.14 19.12 -4.40
C PRO A 302 -9.58 17.69 -4.75
N ILE A 303 -8.71 16.95 -5.43
CA ILE A 303 -8.89 15.53 -5.70
C ILE A 303 -8.85 14.78 -4.37
N VAL A 304 -9.93 14.07 -4.05
CA VAL A 304 -10.03 13.23 -2.84
C VAL A 304 -9.96 11.78 -3.27
N GLN A 305 -8.87 11.10 -2.93
CA GLN A 305 -8.72 9.67 -3.20
C GLN A 305 -9.37 8.82 -2.10
N HIS A 306 -9.56 7.53 -2.37
CA HIS A 306 -10.06 6.58 -1.38
C HIS A 306 -9.23 6.66 -0.09
N THR A 307 -9.89 6.62 1.07
CA THR A 307 -9.32 6.84 2.43
C THR A 307 -8.89 8.26 2.79
N MET A 308 -9.01 9.21 1.86
CA MET A 308 -8.82 10.64 2.11
C MET A 308 -10.17 11.35 2.27
N ALA A 309 -10.16 12.54 2.86
CA ALA A 309 -11.36 13.36 3.07
C ALA A 309 -11.14 14.81 2.63
N TRP A 310 -12.24 15.55 2.44
CA TRP A 310 -12.20 17.01 2.34
C TRP A 310 -13.53 17.60 2.82
N SER A 311 -13.49 18.36 3.91
CA SER A 311 -14.62 19.06 4.51
C SER A 311 -14.40 20.57 4.41
N ARG A 312 -15.33 21.28 3.76
CA ARG A 312 -15.34 22.76 3.71
C ARG A 312 -15.62 23.38 5.08
N ARG A 313 -16.38 22.70 5.95
CA ARG A 313 -16.81 23.22 7.26
C ARG A 313 -15.66 23.44 8.25
N ASP A 314 -14.48 22.88 7.99
CA ASP A 314 -13.30 23.04 8.86
C ASP A 314 -12.40 24.21 8.42
N GLU A 315 -12.76 24.95 7.36
CA GLU A 315 -12.04 26.19 6.98
C GLU A 315 -12.35 27.35 7.96
N ASP A 316 -13.49 27.29 8.65
CA ASP A 316 -13.96 28.31 9.62
C ASP A 316 -13.75 27.91 11.10
N ALA A 317 -13.30 26.69 11.37
CA ALA A 317 -13.05 26.21 12.73
C ALA A 317 -11.56 26.40 13.06
N GLU A 318 -11.25 27.03 14.20
CA GLU A 318 -9.87 27.06 14.69
C GLU A 318 -9.30 25.63 14.74
N PRO A 319 -8.02 25.43 14.37
CA PRO A 319 -7.37 24.13 14.38
C PRO A 319 -7.26 23.62 15.81
N SER A 320 -8.33 23.04 16.31
CA SER A 320 -8.46 22.49 17.67
C SER A 320 -7.76 21.15 17.84
N SER A 321 -7.12 20.63 16.77
CA SER A 321 -6.33 19.41 16.86
C SER A 321 -4.89 19.74 17.28
N PRO A 322 -4.46 19.36 18.51
CA PRO A 322 -3.09 19.56 18.97
C PRO A 322 -2.06 18.71 18.20
N ALA A 323 -2.49 17.85 17.26
CA ALA A 323 -1.63 16.87 16.60
C ALA A 323 -0.64 17.47 15.57
N GLY A 324 -0.68 18.78 15.31
CA GLY A 324 0.16 19.46 14.32
C GLY A 324 -0.20 19.11 12.88
N PRO A 325 0.39 19.83 11.88
CA PRO A 325 0.18 19.49 10.49
C PRO A 325 0.78 18.12 10.18
N GLY A 326 0.11 17.36 9.31
CA GLY A 326 0.67 16.19 8.68
C GLY A 326 1.96 16.49 7.90
N GLY A 327 2.53 15.46 7.28
CA GLY A 327 3.79 15.59 6.56
C GLY A 327 3.96 14.58 5.45
N LEU A 328 4.84 14.91 4.51
CA LEU A 328 5.32 13.99 3.48
C LEU A 328 6.37 13.07 4.09
N ILE A 329 6.35 11.78 3.79
CA ILE A 329 7.42 10.84 4.15
C ILE A 329 8.40 10.74 2.98
N GLY A 330 7.85 10.56 1.78
CA GLY A 330 8.62 10.48 0.55
C GLY A 330 7.71 10.17 -0.63
N VAL A 331 8.30 10.13 -1.81
CA VAL A 331 7.61 9.78 -3.06
C VAL A 331 8.16 8.47 -3.61
N LEU A 332 7.29 7.66 -4.20
CA LEU A 332 7.67 6.48 -4.97
C LEU A 332 7.88 6.88 -6.42
N ALA A 333 9.07 6.60 -6.94
CA ALA A 333 9.41 6.90 -8.33
C ALA A 333 10.10 5.74 -9.03
N GLU A 334 9.76 5.58 -10.30
CA GLU A 334 10.50 4.76 -11.26
C GLU A 334 11.61 5.63 -11.86
N THR A 335 12.86 5.22 -11.69
CA THR A 335 14.05 5.95 -12.16
C THR A 335 14.82 5.11 -13.16
N ASP A 336 15.54 5.73 -14.08
CA ASP A 336 16.47 4.99 -14.94
C ASP A 336 17.64 4.49 -14.07
N ASP A 337 17.99 3.21 -14.24
CA ASP A 337 19.09 2.59 -13.53
C ASP A 337 20.41 3.19 -14.06
N GLN A 338 21.03 4.06 -13.27
CA GLN A 338 22.34 4.65 -13.62
C GLN A 338 23.51 3.70 -13.35
N GLY A 339 23.28 2.41 -13.08
CA GLY A 339 24.35 1.42 -12.90
C GLY A 339 25.20 1.63 -11.65
N GLY A 340 24.71 2.41 -10.68
CA GLY A 340 25.33 2.53 -9.36
C GLY A 340 24.97 1.32 -8.49
N PRO A 341 25.90 0.80 -7.67
CA PRO A 341 25.57 -0.28 -6.74
C PRO A 341 24.38 0.15 -5.85
N PRO A 342 23.47 -0.77 -5.50
CA PRO A 342 22.31 -0.46 -4.68
C PRO A 342 22.80 0.12 -3.35
N GLY A 343 22.68 1.44 -3.20
CA GLY A 343 22.92 2.12 -1.95
C GLY A 343 21.85 1.67 -0.97
N LEU A 344 22.23 0.83 -0.01
CA LEU A 344 21.44 0.67 1.20
C LEU A 344 21.30 2.07 1.82
N PRO A 345 20.08 2.54 2.14
CA PRO A 345 19.93 3.72 2.96
C PRO A 345 20.61 3.44 4.32
N SER A 346 21.53 4.32 4.70
CA SER A 346 22.19 4.36 6.00
C SER A 346 21.22 4.73 7.12
#